data_AF-A0A4V1ZZA0-F1
#
_entry.id   AF-A0A4V1ZZA0-F1
#
_cell.length_a   1.000
_cell.length_b   1.000
_cell.length_c   1.000
_cell.angle_alpha   90.00
_cell.angle_beta   90.00
_cell.angle_gamma   90.00
#
_symmetry.space_group_name_H-M   'P 1'
#
loop_
_entity.id
_entity.type
_entity.pdbx_description
1 polymer ?
#
loop_
_entity_poly.entity_id
_entity_poly.type
_entity_poly.pdbx_seq_one_letter_code
_entity_poly.pdbx_strand_id
1 'polypeptide(L)'
;LDNPAERQDAVEAAEIAVEDATIAAEEVESALAHARSNELMARGPVESARSALNALETEKRTISRMLAAGALSGGFVPVAEMIRVDRGYEAALGAALGDDLETPVDASASAHWSINGDGAADPSLPEGALPLSSYVTAPPELARRLGQIGVISQDDAEGLMPLLRPGQRLVTREGAVYRWDGHISGSEAPGAAALRLSQKNRLSELEGEIDEARDILSETEDALAQAGSAISIEEKRLAEARDRSRFAARQLSDARDALAAAERAAGDLTRRRDVVAEAVSQLTGQIEDLGVQEEDARIELEDAPDLSAIDAKLLNQQSVVATDRGRLAEARAAYEGQSREIEVRKRRIAAIAQERAAWVSRIASAADHIGSLR
;
A
#
# COMPACT_ATOMS: atom_id res chain seq x y z
N LEU A 1 -34.93 -14.23 -0.80
CA LEU A 1 -34.74 -13.30 -1.94
C LEU A 1 -34.23 -12.04 -1.31
N ASP A 2 -32.96 -11.74 -1.51
CA ASP A 2 -32.30 -10.66 -0.80
C ASP A 2 -32.93 -9.33 -1.19
N ASN A 3 -33.21 -8.51 -0.19
CA ASN A 3 -33.85 -7.21 -0.37
C ASN A 3 -32.85 -6.25 -1.04
N PRO A 4 -33.17 -5.61 -2.17
CA PRO A 4 -32.30 -4.62 -2.81
C PRO A 4 -31.86 -3.50 -1.86
N ALA A 5 -32.73 -3.09 -0.91
CA ALA A 5 -32.38 -2.08 0.09
C ALA A 5 -31.22 -2.53 1.01
N GLU A 6 -31.26 -3.77 1.51
CA GLU A 6 -30.17 -4.33 2.34
C GLU A 6 -28.86 -4.46 1.54
N ARG A 7 -28.96 -4.74 0.24
CA ARG A 7 -27.79 -4.79 -0.64
C ARG A 7 -27.23 -3.40 -0.94
N GLN A 8 -28.08 -2.39 -0.99
CA GLN A 8 -27.66 -1.00 -1.14
C GLN A 8 -26.93 -0.50 0.11
N ASP A 9 -27.42 -0.80 1.31
CA ASP A 9 -26.73 -0.51 2.57
C ASP A 9 -25.33 -1.17 2.60
N ALA A 10 -25.20 -2.39 2.07
CA ALA A 10 -23.92 -3.08 1.97
C ALA A 10 -22.94 -2.42 0.97
N VAL A 11 -23.45 -1.84 -0.13
CA VAL A 11 -22.63 -1.04 -1.05
C VAL A 11 -22.16 0.22 -0.37
N GLU A 12 -23.04 0.97 0.30
CA GLU A 12 -22.68 2.20 1.02
C GLU A 12 -21.62 1.92 2.09
N ALA A 13 -21.76 0.86 2.88
CA ALA A 13 -20.76 0.44 3.85
C ALA A 13 -19.41 0.08 3.21
N ALA A 14 -19.42 -0.55 2.03
CA ALA A 14 -18.20 -0.88 1.30
C ALA A 14 -17.54 0.35 0.66
N GLU A 15 -18.32 1.35 0.23
CA GLU A 15 -17.82 2.64 -0.27
C GLU A 15 -17.10 3.40 0.84
N ILE A 16 -17.70 3.47 2.04
CA ILE A 16 -17.06 4.06 3.23
C ILE A 16 -15.75 3.32 3.54
N ALA A 17 -15.75 1.99 3.52
CA ALA A 17 -14.53 1.22 3.78
C ALA A 17 -13.41 1.48 2.75
N VAL A 18 -13.75 1.76 1.48
CA VAL A 18 -12.78 2.15 0.45
C VAL A 18 -12.23 3.55 0.71
N GLU A 19 -13.08 4.50 1.10
CA GLU A 19 -12.67 5.86 1.46
C GLU A 19 -11.73 5.84 2.67
N ASP A 20 -12.12 5.16 3.76
CA ASP A 20 -11.30 4.98 4.96
C ASP A 20 -9.93 4.34 4.64
N ALA A 21 -9.93 3.30 3.79
CA ALA A 21 -8.69 2.65 3.38
C ALA A 21 -7.80 3.55 2.52
N THR A 22 -8.39 4.47 1.75
CA THR A 22 -7.66 5.44 0.93
C THR A 22 -7.03 6.52 1.80
N ILE A 23 -7.80 7.09 2.73
CA ILE A 23 -7.29 8.07 3.71
C ILE A 23 -6.14 7.46 4.52
N ALA A 24 -6.32 6.24 5.04
CA ALA A 24 -5.27 5.55 5.80
C ALA A 24 -4.01 5.29 4.96
N ALA A 25 -4.14 5.04 3.65
CA ALA A 25 -2.99 4.88 2.77
C ALA A 25 -2.25 6.21 2.54
N GLU A 26 -2.98 7.31 2.32
CA GLU A 26 -2.40 8.66 2.16
C GLU A 26 -1.66 9.12 3.42
N GLU A 27 -2.23 8.89 4.61
CA GLU A 27 -1.59 9.19 5.89
C GLU A 27 -0.26 8.46 6.05
N VAL A 28 -0.23 7.16 5.71
CA VAL A 28 0.99 6.35 5.80
C VAL A 28 2.02 6.75 4.73
N GLU A 29 1.59 7.11 3.51
CA GLU A 29 2.50 7.62 2.48
C GLU A 29 3.14 8.95 2.91
N SER A 30 2.37 9.84 3.54
CA SER A 30 2.89 11.08 4.13
C SER A 30 3.89 10.78 5.26
N ALA A 31 3.55 9.88 6.19
CA ALA A 31 4.44 9.46 7.28
C ALA A 31 5.75 8.86 6.75
N LEU A 32 5.69 8.04 5.70
CA LEU A 32 6.87 7.47 5.04
C LEU A 32 7.74 8.55 4.38
N ALA A 33 7.12 9.55 3.74
CA ALA A 33 7.85 10.69 3.17
C ALA A 33 8.57 11.49 4.26
N HIS A 34 7.91 11.74 5.39
CA HIS A 34 8.52 12.39 6.55
C HIS A 34 9.68 11.56 7.14
N ALA A 35 9.51 10.24 7.29
CA ALA A 35 10.56 9.35 7.77
C ALA A 35 11.80 9.37 6.86
N ARG A 36 11.60 9.35 5.53
CA ARG A 36 12.68 9.47 4.54
C ARG A 36 13.39 10.82 4.58
N SER A 37 12.65 11.92 4.76
CA SER A 37 13.26 13.25 4.95
C SER A 37 14.10 13.31 6.22
N ASN A 38 13.63 12.72 7.32
CA ASN A 38 14.35 12.71 8.59
C ASN A 38 15.65 11.88 8.49
N GLU A 39 15.61 10.72 7.83
CA GLU A 39 16.81 9.92 7.56
C GLU A 39 17.83 10.69 6.72
N LEU A 40 17.39 11.38 5.67
CA LEU A 40 18.26 12.21 4.84
C LEU A 40 18.91 13.33 5.67
N MET A 41 18.15 14.00 6.54
CA MET A 41 18.66 15.04 7.43
C MET A 41 19.65 14.49 8.47
N ALA A 42 19.47 13.24 8.93
CA ALA A 42 20.34 12.61 9.92
C ALA A 42 21.73 12.20 9.37
N ARG A 43 21.88 12.04 8.05
CA ARG A 43 23.18 11.69 7.43
C ARG A 43 24.23 12.78 7.59
N GLY A 44 23.84 14.05 7.47
CA GLY A 44 24.75 15.20 7.57
C GLY A 44 25.49 15.27 8.91
N PRO A 45 24.77 15.21 10.05
CA PRO A 45 25.38 15.14 11.38
C PRO A 45 26.38 14.00 11.56
N VAL A 46 26.06 12.79 11.07
CA VAL A 46 26.99 11.63 11.17
C VAL A 46 28.28 11.89 10.42
N GLU A 47 28.21 12.38 9.18
CA GLU A 47 29.41 12.70 8.39
C GLU A 47 30.23 13.84 9.04
N SER A 48 29.56 14.84 9.61
CA SER A 48 30.20 15.93 10.34
C SER A 48 30.92 15.43 11.60
N ALA A 49 30.26 14.59 12.42
CA ALA A 49 30.84 14.01 13.63
C ALA A 49 32.02 13.08 13.30
N ARG A 50 31.88 12.24 12.28
CA ARG A 50 32.95 11.35 11.81
C ARG A 50 34.16 12.13 11.29
N SER A 51 33.94 13.21 10.55
CA SER A 51 35.00 14.09 10.07
C SER A 51 35.75 14.76 11.23
N ALA A 52 35.02 15.29 12.22
CA ALA A 52 35.59 15.92 13.41
C ALA A 52 36.43 14.93 14.22
N LEU A 53 35.91 13.72 14.49
CA LEU A 53 36.65 12.67 15.18
C LEU A 53 37.93 12.29 14.44
N ASN A 54 37.86 12.10 13.12
CA ASN A 54 39.04 11.77 12.30
C ASN A 54 40.10 12.88 12.32
N ALA A 55 39.69 14.15 12.36
CA ALA A 55 40.60 15.29 12.47
C ALA A 55 41.35 15.26 13.81
N LEU A 56 40.63 15.09 14.93
CA LEU A 56 41.21 15.02 16.27
C LEU A 56 42.13 13.81 16.43
N GLU A 57 41.73 12.63 15.96
CA GLU A 57 42.58 11.43 16.00
C GLU A 57 43.85 11.57 15.15
N THR A 58 43.74 12.29 14.02
CA THR A 58 44.90 12.58 13.16
C THR A 58 45.85 13.58 13.82
N GLU A 59 45.32 14.61 14.49
CA GLU A 59 46.11 15.54 15.29
C GLU A 59 46.83 14.79 16.41
N LYS A 60 46.11 14.00 17.22
CA LYS A 60 46.66 13.15 18.29
C LYS A 60 47.80 12.28 17.78
N ARG A 61 47.59 11.57 16.66
CA ARG A 61 48.59 10.68 16.06
C ARG A 61 49.83 11.43 15.58
N THR A 62 49.66 12.62 15.02
CA THR A 62 50.75 13.45 14.51
C THR A 62 51.61 13.97 15.66
N ILE A 63 50.98 14.54 16.70
CA ILE A 63 51.64 15.02 17.91
C ILE A 63 52.37 13.88 18.62
N SER A 64 51.70 12.73 18.81
CA SER A 64 52.31 11.55 19.43
C SER A 64 53.55 11.07 18.67
N ARG A 65 53.50 11.05 17.33
CA ARG A 65 54.64 10.65 16.50
C ARG A 65 55.80 11.65 16.60
N MET A 66 55.51 12.95 16.63
CA MET A 66 56.53 13.99 16.82
C MET A 66 57.21 13.88 18.19
N LEU A 67 56.44 13.64 19.26
CA LEU A 67 56.98 13.45 20.61
C LEU A 67 57.84 12.18 20.73
N ALA A 68 57.39 11.07 20.14
CA ALA A 68 58.12 9.81 20.13
C ALA A 68 59.45 9.90 19.35
N ALA A 69 59.46 10.62 18.22
CA ALA A 69 60.69 10.84 17.44
C ALA A 69 61.76 11.61 18.22
N GLY A 70 61.37 12.52 19.13
CA GLY A 70 62.29 13.26 19.99
C GLY A 70 62.76 12.51 21.25
N ALA A 71 62.05 11.47 21.69
CA ALA A 71 62.35 10.73 22.93
C ALA A 71 63.48 9.69 22.79
N LEU A 72 63.87 9.32 21.56
CA LEU A 72 64.81 8.23 21.26
C LEU A 72 66.28 8.54 21.60
N SER A 73 66.58 9.68 22.22
CA SER A 73 67.96 10.18 22.40
C SER A 73 68.60 9.91 23.78
N GLY A 74 67.92 9.27 24.74
CA GLY A 74 68.53 8.97 26.04
C GLY A 74 67.78 7.90 26.84
N GLY A 75 68.51 6.97 27.46
CA GLY A 75 67.93 5.88 28.26
C GLY A 75 67.35 6.29 29.63
N PHE A 76 67.35 7.59 29.96
CA PHE A 76 66.85 8.14 31.21
C PHE A 76 65.69 9.11 30.95
N VAL A 77 64.67 9.07 31.81
CA VAL A 77 63.46 9.90 31.68
C VAL A 77 63.78 11.35 32.10
N PRO A 78 63.66 12.34 31.20
CA PRO A 78 63.87 13.74 31.53
C PRO A 78 62.89 14.29 32.58
N VAL A 79 63.29 15.29 33.36
CA VAL A 79 62.35 15.97 34.29
C VAL A 79 61.18 16.62 33.57
N ALA A 80 61.33 17.06 32.32
CA ALA A 80 60.23 17.53 31.48
C ALA A 80 59.06 16.53 31.42
N GLU A 81 59.32 15.23 31.51
CA GLU A 81 58.28 14.19 31.49
C GLU A 81 57.59 14.01 32.85
N MET A 82 58.24 14.43 33.94
CA MET A 82 57.76 14.33 35.32
C MET A 82 57.06 15.61 35.82
N ILE A 83 57.09 16.68 35.02
CA ILE A 83 56.53 17.98 35.37
C ILE A 83 55.14 18.15 34.73
N ARG A 84 54.23 18.77 35.48
CA ARG A 84 52.94 19.27 34.98
C ARG A 84 52.88 20.78 35.21
N VAL A 85 52.47 21.53 34.19
CA VAL A 85 52.43 23.00 34.22
C VAL A 85 51.01 23.48 33.93
N ASP A 86 50.60 24.52 34.64
CA ASP A 86 49.33 25.21 34.41
C ASP A 86 49.33 25.91 33.04
N ARG A 87 48.15 25.97 32.41
CA ARG A 87 48.01 26.45 31.03
C ARG A 87 48.52 27.88 30.84
N GLY A 88 49.40 28.04 29.86
CA GLY A 88 50.02 29.30 29.48
C GLY A 88 51.24 29.68 30.30
N TYR A 89 51.78 28.80 31.15
CA TYR A 89 53.09 28.97 31.81
C TYR A 89 54.18 28.08 31.22
N GLU A 90 53.89 27.34 30.14
CA GLU A 90 54.84 26.43 29.49
C GLU A 90 56.02 27.19 28.88
N ALA A 91 55.77 28.36 28.29
CA ALA A 91 56.80 29.25 27.76
C ALA A 91 57.68 29.81 28.90
N ALA A 92 57.07 30.19 30.02
CA ALA A 92 57.78 30.65 31.21
C ALA A 92 58.69 29.56 31.79
N LEU A 93 58.19 28.33 31.98
CA LEU A 93 59.00 27.22 32.48
C LEU A 93 60.14 26.88 31.50
N GLY A 94 59.83 26.79 30.22
CA GLY A 94 60.79 26.47 29.18
C GLY A 94 61.92 27.50 29.06
N ALA A 95 61.59 28.79 29.12
CA ALA A 95 62.59 29.85 29.11
C ALA A 95 63.39 29.90 30.43
N ALA A 96 62.74 29.62 31.56
CA ALA A 96 63.37 29.69 32.86
C ALA A 96 64.28 28.49 33.16
N LEU A 97 64.08 27.30 32.58
CA LEU A 97 64.92 26.12 32.84
C LEU A 97 65.70 25.65 31.61
N GLY A 98 65.25 25.94 30.38
CA GLY A 98 65.96 25.58 29.16
C GLY A 98 66.31 24.09 29.09
N ASP A 99 67.58 23.80 28.80
CA ASP A 99 68.10 22.44 28.69
C ASP A 99 68.11 21.68 30.02
N ASP A 100 67.99 22.37 31.16
CA ASP A 100 67.91 21.70 32.46
C ASP A 100 66.63 20.84 32.57
N LEU A 101 65.61 21.10 31.74
CA LEU A 101 64.39 20.28 31.63
C LEU A 101 64.65 18.89 31.02
N GLU A 102 65.72 18.74 30.24
CA GLU A 102 66.10 17.46 29.63
C GLU A 102 66.92 16.57 30.57
N THR A 103 67.30 17.10 31.74
CA THR A 103 68.13 16.39 32.72
C THR A 103 67.25 15.50 33.63
N PRO A 104 67.54 14.20 33.80
CA PRO A 104 66.77 13.30 34.66
C PRO A 104 67.02 13.54 36.16
N VAL A 105 66.21 12.93 37.03
CA VAL A 105 66.48 12.86 38.49
C VAL A 105 67.30 11.63 38.91
N ASP A 106 67.56 10.72 37.98
CA ASP A 106 68.27 9.47 38.26
C ASP A 106 69.76 9.71 38.47
N ALA A 107 70.27 9.40 39.67
CA ALA A 107 71.67 9.59 40.04
C ALA A 107 72.67 8.76 39.22
N SER A 108 72.21 7.74 38.48
CA SER A 108 73.05 6.96 37.56
C SER A 108 73.28 7.65 36.21
N ALA A 109 72.54 8.73 35.90
CA ALA A 109 72.79 9.56 34.74
C ALA A 109 73.99 10.50 34.95
N SER A 110 74.73 10.79 33.88
CA SER A 110 75.93 11.64 33.90
C SER A 110 75.64 13.09 34.30
N ALA A 111 74.46 13.60 33.93
CA ALA A 111 73.87 14.83 34.44
C ALA A 111 72.53 14.45 35.07
N HIS A 112 72.29 14.89 36.30
CA HIS A 112 71.02 14.65 37.00
C HIS A 112 70.69 15.76 37.99
N TRP A 113 69.40 15.93 38.25
CA TRP A 113 68.90 16.70 39.37
C TRP A 113 69.00 15.87 40.64
N SER A 114 69.41 16.50 41.75
CA SER A 114 69.47 15.87 43.06
C SER A 114 68.88 16.80 44.12
N ILE A 115 68.38 16.20 45.21
CA ILE A 115 67.90 16.97 46.36
C ILE A 115 69.09 17.66 47.02
N ASN A 116 69.06 18.99 47.08
CA ASN A 116 70.13 19.81 47.65
C ASN A 116 69.60 20.75 48.75
N GLY A 117 69.49 20.22 49.97
CA GLY A 117 69.00 20.95 51.15
C GLY A 117 67.49 21.24 51.13
N ASP A 118 66.98 21.81 52.22
CA ASP A 118 65.57 22.18 52.38
C ASP A 118 65.23 23.60 51.89
N GLY A 119 66.24 24.39 51.54
CA GLY A 119 66.09 25.76 51.05
C GLY A 119 65.61 26.76 52.10
N ALA A 120 65.58 26.42 53.39
CA ALA A 120 65.00 27.27 54.43
C ALA A 120 65.71 28.62 54.61
N ALA A 121 66.99 28.71 54.22
CA ALA A 121 67.78 29.94 54.25
C ALA A 121 67.81 30.70 52.92
N ASP A 122 67.07 30.23 51.90
CA ASP A 122 67.05 30.90 50.61
C ASP A 122 66.31 32.25 50.71
N PRO A 123 66.78 33.29 50.02
CA PRO A 123 66.12 34.58 50.04
C PRO A 123 64.72 34.50 49.42
N SER A 124 63.77 35.22 49.99
CA SER A 124 62.45 35.41 49.38
C SER A 124 62.57 36.15 48.04
N LEU A 125 61.65 35.85 47.12
CA LEU A 125 61.49 36.63 45.89
C LEU A 125 61.04 38.06 46.22
N PRO A 126 61.33 39.05 45.34
CA PRO A 126 60.82 40.40 45.47
C PRO A 126 59.29 40.44 45.58
N GLU A 127 58.77 41.39 46.35
CA GLU A 127 57.33 41.61 46.45
C GLU A 127 56.75 41.92 45.06
N GLY A 128 55.67 41.22 44.67
CA GLY A 128 55.09 41.29 43.32
C GLY A 128 55.48 40.14 42.39
N ALA A 129 56.51 39.35 42.72
CA ALA A 129 56.88 38.15 41.96
C ALA A 129 56.38 36.87 42.66
N LEU A 130 55.51 36.11 41.99
CA LEU A 130 55.03 34.82 42.50
C LEU A 130 55.97 33.69 42.10
N PRO A 131 56.32 32.74 42.98
CA PRO A 131 57.24 31.68 42.60
C PRO A 131 56.63 30.76 41.53
N LEU A 132 57.45 30.34 40.56
CA LEU A 132 57.02 29.45 39.48
C LEU A 132 56.49 28.11 40.00
N SER A 133 56.94 27.67 41.19
CA SER A 133 56.41 26.49 41.89
C SER A 133 54.91 26.56 42.19
N SER A 134 54.30 27.75 42.18
CA SER A 134 52.85 27.91 42.36
C SER A 134 52.04 27.48 41.13
N TYR A 135 52.67 27.42 39.96
CA TYR A 135 52.03 27.11 38.66
C TYR A 135 52.53 25.79 38.06
N VAL A 136 53.45 25.11 38.77
CA VAL A 136 54.17 23.95 38.26
C VAL A 136 54.24 22.89 39.35
N THR A 137 53.71 21.70 39.04
CA THR A 137 53.92 20.49 39.86
C THR A 137 55.14 19.75 39.31
N ALA A 138 56.20 19.66 40.11
CA ALA A 138 57.49 19.07 39.72
C ALA A 138 58.03 18.13 40.80
N PRO A 139 59.02 17.27 40.46
CA PRO A 139 59.75 16.46 41.44
C PRO A 139 60.40 17.32 42.55
N PRO A 140 60.55 16.77 43.77
CA PRO A 140 61.10 17.52 44.92
C PRO A 140 62.51 18.07 44.67
N GLU A 141 63.30 17.43 43.80
CA GLU A 141 64.63 17.88 43.38
C GLU A 141 64.61 19.28 42.76
N LEU A 142 63.50 19.67 42.10
CA LEU A 142 63.34 20.97 41.44
C LEU A 142 62.68 22.03 42.35
N ALA A 143 62.12 21.66 43.50
CA ALA A 143 61.33 22.55 44.34
C ALA A 143 62.09 23.83 44.72
N ARG A 144 63.37 23.68 45.13
CA ARG A 144 64.25 24.81 45.50
C ARG A 144 64.53 25.73 44.31
N ARG A 145 64.76 25.16 43.12
CA ARG A 145 65.00 25.91 41.87
C ARG A 145 63.76 26.71 41.47
N LEU A 146 62.59 26.08 41.45
CA LEU A 146 61.32 26.68 41.05
C LEU A 146 60.85 27.78 42.01
N GLY A 147 61.16 27.65 43.31
CA GLY A 147 60.89 28.69 44.31
C GLY A 147 61.71 29.98 44.14
N GLN A 148 62.83 29.92 43.42
CA GLN A 148 63.72 31.06 43.16
C GLN A 148 63.54 31.67 41.76
N ILE A 149 62.48 31.27 41.06
CA ILE A 149 62.06 31.83 39.77
C ILE A 149 60.75 32.57 40.01
N GLY A 150 60.76 33.90 39.91
CA GLY A 150 59.57 34.72 40.06
C GLY A 150 58.85 34.93 38.73
N VAL A 151 57.55 34.66 38.69
CA VAL A 151 56.68 34.97 37.56
C VAL A 151 56.11 36.37 37.73
N ILE A 152 56.24 37.19 36.68
CA ILE A 152 55.90 38.60 36.68
C ILE A 152 55.15 39.00 35.41
N SER A 153 54.50 40.17 35.43
CA SER A 153 54.08 40.84 34.20
C SER A 153 55.27 41.50 33.52
N GLN A 154 55.16 41.79 32.22
CA GLN A 154 56.23 42.46 31.49
C GLN A 154 56.50 43.88 32.00
N ASP A 155 55.46 44.59 32.47
CA ASP A 155 55.57 45.96 32.97
C ASP A 155 56.35 46.04 34.29
N ASP A 156 56.30 44.98 35.10
CA ASP A 156 56.98 44.92 36.40
C ASP A 156 58.47 44.58 36.28
N ALA A 157 58.93 44.12 35.11
CA ALA A 157 60.25 43.53 34.94
C ALA A 157 61.40 44.50 35.22
N GLU A 158 61.32 45.72 34.70
CA GLU A 158 62.36 46.74 34.89
C GLU A 158 62.48 47.19 36.35
N GLY A 159 61.36 47.23 37.08
CA GLY A 159 61.32 47.63 38.48
C GLY A 159 61.78 46.53 39.45
N LEU A 160 61.47 45.27 39.14
CA LEU A 160 61.77 44.14 40.02
C LEU A 160 63.17 43.53 39.79
N MET A 161 63.72 43.64 38.58
CA MET A 161 65.03 43.06 38.26
C MET A 161 66.18 43.55 39.17
N PRO A 162 66.30 44.85 39.54
CA PRO A 162 67.36 45.32 40.43
C PRO A 162 67.24 44.79 41.88
N LEU A 163 66.07 44.27 42.27
CA LEU A 163 65.81 43.76 43.61
C LEU A 163 66.21 42.29 43.78
N LEU A 164 66.58 41.61 42.69
CA LEU A 164 66.94 40.19 42.71
C LEU A 164 68.19 39.91 43.56
N ARG A 165 68.12 38.86 44.36
CA ARG A 165 69.28 38.32 45.08
C ARG A 165 70.08 37.36 44.19
N PRO A 166 71.37 37.12 44.50
CA PRO A 166 72.18 36.17 43.75
C PRO A 166 71.48 34.81 43.59
N GLY A 167 71.37 34.33 42.35
CA GLY A 167 70.72 33.06 42.00
C GLY A 167 69.26 33.16 41.59
N GLN A 168 68.58 34.28 41.87
CA GLN A 168 67.19 34.52 41.49
C GLN A 168 67.07 34.95 40.03
N ARG A 169 65.90 34.66 39.44
CA ARG A 169 65.51 35.14 38.11
C ARG A 169 64.02 35.44 38.08
N LEU A 170 63.61 36.34 37.19
CA LEU A 170 62.23 36.61 36.87
C LEU A 170 61.92 36.07 35.48
N VAL A 171 60.68 35.66 35.27
CA VAL A 171 60.19 35.20 33.98
C VAL A 171 58.79 35.76 33.73
N THR A 172 58.52 36.22 32.52
CA THR A 172 57.16 36.60 32.11
C THR A 172 56.41 35.37 31.62
N ARG A 173 55.08 35.47 31.52
CA ARG A 173 54.24 34.40 30.98
C ARG A 173 54.63 34.02 29.55
N GLU A 174 55.07 35.01 28.78
CA GLU A 174 55.51 34.89 27.38
C GLU A 174 56.91 34.28 27.25
N GLY A 175 57.65 34.12 28.36
CA GLY A 175 58.98 33.52 28.38
C GLY A 175 60.15 34.50 28.29
N ALA A 176 59.94 35.80 28.55
CA ALA A 176 61.07 36.72 28.73
C ALA A 176 61.73 36.48 30.10
N VAL A 177 63.07 36.41 30.16
CA VAL A 177 63.83 36.06 31.37
C VAL A 177 64.73 37.21 31.78
N TYR A 178 64.70 37.55 33.07
CA TYR A 178 65.52 38.59 33.69
C TYR A 178 66.32 37.97 34.84
N ARG A 179 67.65 38.08 34.81
CA ARG A 179 68.53 37.47 35.83
C ARG A 179 69.21 38.53 36.69
N TRP A 180 69.51 38.16 37.92
CA TRP A 180 70.17 39.02 38.91
C TRP A 180 71.52 39.61 38.43
N ASP A 181 72.20 38.93 37.50
CA ASP A 181 73.51 39.32 36.94
C ASP A 181 73.41 40.31 35.77
N GLY A 182 72.21 40.80 35.45
CA GLY A 182 71.99 41.77 34.37
C GLY A 182 71.61 41.13 33.03
N HIS A 183 71.53 39.80 32.95
CA HIS A 183 71.16 39.12 31.70
C HIS A 183 69.64 39.19 31.46
N ILE A 184 69.26 39.74 30.31
CA ILE A 184 67.88 39.83 29.83
C ILE A 184 67.76 39.04 28.53
N SER A 185 66.79 38.15 28.45
CA SER A 185 66.43 37.42 27.23
C SER A 185 64.96 37.68 26.92
N GLY A 186 64.68 38.16 25.70
CA GLY A 186 63.31 38.36 25.24
C GLY A 186 62.60 37.04 24.97
N SER A 187 61.29 37.09 24.74
CA SER A 187 60.43 35.93 24.45
C SER A 187 60.62 35.35 23.03
N GLU A 188 61.78 35.50 22.40
CA GLU A 188 61.98 35.07 21.02
C GLU A 188 62.15 33.54 20.93
N ALA A 189 61.10 32.90 20.37
CA ALA A 189 60.92 31.47 20.10
C ALA A 189 60.94 30.56 21.36
N PRO A 190 59.87 29.77 21.60
CA PRO A 190 59.88 28.76 22.65
C PRO A 190 61.03 27.77 22.45
N GLY A 191 61.82 27.51 23.48
CA GLY A 191 62.86 26.47 23.46
C GLY A 191 62.26 25.08 23.18
N ALA A 192 63.08 24.13 22.73
CA ALA A 192 62.65 22.79 22.35
C ALA A 192 61.86 22.06 23.47
N ALA A 193 62.28 22.22 24.73
CA ALA A 193 61.59 21.66 25.89
C ALA A 193 60.22 22.31 26.16
N ALA A 194 60.08 23.62 25.93
CA ALA A 194 58.82 24.35 26.05
C ALA A 194 57.78 23.87 25.02
N LEU A 195 58.25 23.69 23.77
CA LEU A 195 57.43 23.16 22.69
C LEU A 195 57.03 21.69 22.97
N ARG A 196 57.94 20.87 23.49
CA ARG A 196 57.64 19.48 23.87
C ARG A 196 56.57 19.41 24.97
N LEU A 197 56.66 20.28 25.98
CA LEU A 197 55.69 20.37 27.05
C LEU A 197 54.31 20.85 26.57
N SER A 198 54.25 21.87 25.72
CA SER A 198 52.97 22.35 25.17
C SER A 198 52.29 21.29 24.30
N GLN A 199 53.07 20.52 23.52
CA GLN A 199 52.57 19.38 22.74
C GLN A 199 52.03 18.26 23.65
N LYS A 200 52.65 17.98 24.80
CA LYS A 200 52.15 17.01 25.79
C LYS A 200 50.84 17.48 26.43
N ASN A 201 50.74 18.75 26.79
CA ASN A 201 49.51 19.34 27.31
C ASN A 201 48.38 19.26 26.26
N ARG A 202 48.66 19.60 24.99
CA ARG A 202 47.71 19.44 23.89
C ARG A 202 47.29 17.99 23.68
N LEU A 203 48.21 17.04 23.81
CA LEU A 203 47.89 15.62 23.69
C LEU A 203 46.89 15.16 24.78
N SER A 204 47.05 15.65 26.02
CA SER A 204 46.13 15.36 27.11
C SER A 204 44.75 16.01 26.92
N GLU A 205 44.68 17.21 26.31
CA GLU A 205 43.41 17.86 25.98
C GLU A 205 42.67 17.10 24.86
N LEU A 206 43.41 16.69 23.81
CA LEU A 206 42.88 15.91 22.69
C LEU A 206 42.25 14.59 23.14
N GLU A 207 42.69 14.00 24.24
CA GLU A 207 42.06 12.79 24.78
C GLU A 207 40.62 13.03 25.21
N GLY A 208 40.36 14.12 25.94
CA GLY A 208 39.00 14.51 26.30
C GLY A 208 38.15 14.91 25.10
N GLU A 209 38.72 15.69 24.17
CA GLU A 209 38.02 16.10 22.93
C GLU A 209 37.64 14.89 22.05
N ILE A 210 38.50 13.86 21.98
CA ILE A 210 38.22 12.63 21.22
C ILE A 210 37.11 11.81 21.87
N ASP A 211 37.10 11.68 23.19
CA ASP A 211 36.06 10.93 23.89
C ASP A 211 34.69 11.62 23.72
N GLU A 212 34.63 12.95 23.85
CA GLU A 212 33.42 13.74 23.55
C GLU A 212 32.98 13.58 22.08
N ALA A 213 33.91 13.62 21.13
CA ALA A 213 33.61 13.44 19.71
C ALA A 213 33.11 12.01 19.39
N ARG A 214 33.55 10.98 20.14
CA ARG A 214 33.05 9.61 20.02
C ARG A 214 31.62 9.50 20.53
N ASP A 215 31.31 10.14 21.65
CA ASP A 215 29.95 10.16 22.19
C ASP A 215 29.00 10.84 21.20
N ILE A 216 29.37 11.99 20.64
CA ILE A 216 28.59 12.69 19.60
C ILE A 216 28.41 11.81 18.34
N LEU A 217 29.46 11.10 17.90
CA LEU A 217 29.35 10.19 16.76
C LEU A 217 28.36 9.05 17.08
N SER A 218 28.45 8.45 18.26
CA SER A 218 27.53 7.40 18.68
C SER A 218 26.08 7.88 18.72
N GLU A 219 25.82 9.06 19.31
CA GLU A 219 24.48 9.65 19.37
C GLU A 219 23.89 9.92 17.99
N THR A 220 24.71 10.44 17.07
CA THR A 220 24.27 10.72 15.69
C THR A 220 24.07 9.45 14.87
N GLU A 221 24.91 8.41 15.05
CA GLU A 221 24.73 7.10 14.42
C GLU A 221 23.45 6.40 14.94
N ASP A 222 23.17 6.49 16.25
CA ASP A 222 21.93 5.98 16.84
C ASP A 222 20.69 6.71 16.29
N ALA A 223 20.76 8.04 16.15
CA ALA A 223 19.68 8.83 15.55
C ALA A 223 19.42 8.42 14.07
N LEU A 224 20.49 8.21 13.30
CA LEU A 224 20.38 7.72 11.92
C LEU A 224 19.78 6.30 11.87
N ALA A 225 20.19 5.41 12.77
CA ALA A 225 19.64 4.06 12.87
C ALA A 225 18.15 4.07 13.23
N GLN A 226 17.73 4.92 14.17
CA GLN A 226 16.33 5.12 14.52
C GLN A 226 15.52 5.64 13.33
N ALA A 227 16.04 6.63 12.59
CA ALA A 227 15.40 7.12 11.38
C ALA A 227 15.25 6.03 10.30
N GLY A 228 16.28 5.19 10.11
CA GLY A 228 16.22 4.02 9.24
C GLY A 228 15.18 2.98 9.68
N SER A 229 15.07 2.71 10.98
CA SER A 229 14.04 1.83 11.53
C SER A 229 12.63 2.38 11.32
N ALA A 230 12.43 3.69 11.46
CA ALA A 230 11.15 4.34 11.19
C ALA A 230 10.70 4.16 9.74
N ILE A 231 11.62 4.24 8.77
CA ILE A 231 11.32 3.93 7.36
C ILE A 231 10.81 2.49 7.22
N SER A 232 11.50 1.51 7.81
CA SER A 232 11.08 0.09 7.72
C SER A 232 9.70 -0.16 8.32
N ILE A 233 9.38 0.52 9.44
CA ILE A 233 8.06 0.45 10.08
C ILE A 233 6.98 1.03 9.14
N GLU A 234 7.21 2.22 8.59
CA GLU A 234 6.23 2.86 7.72
C GLU A 234 6.08 2.15 6.36
N GLU A 235 7.13 1.52 5.84
CA GLU A 235 7.02 0.66 4.64
C GLU A 235 6.14 -0.58 4.87
N LYS A 236 6.23 -1.20 6.06
CA LYS A 236 5.32 -2.30 6.45
C LYS A 236 3.89 -1.81 6.57
N ARG A 237 3.67 -0.67 7.23
CA ARG A 237 2.35 -0.04 7.33
C ARG A 237 1.77 0.29 5.96
N LEU A 238 2.60 0.74 5.01
CA LEU A 238 2.17 1.04 3.66
C LEU A 238 1.73 -0.22 2.91
N ALA A 239 2.47 -1.32 3.09
CA ALA A 239 2.08 -2.61 2.52
C ALA A 239 0.71 -3.07 3.07
N GLU A 240 0.51 -2.98 4.39
CA GLU A 240 -0.78 -3.31 5.03
C GLU A 240 -1.92 -2.40 4.59
N ALA A 241 -1.68 -1.09 4.45
CA ALA A 241 -2.67 -0.14 3.97
C ALA A 241 -3.09 -0.44 2.53
N ARG A 242 -2.13 -0.81 1.66
CA ARG A 242 -2.40 -1.24 0.28
C ARG A 242 -3.17 -2.56 0.21
N ASP A 243 -2.89 -3.50 1.11
CA ASP A 243 -3.67 -4.73 1.22
C ASP A 243 -5.11 -4.45 1.67
N ARG A 244 -5.30 -3.58 2.66
CA ARG A 244 -6.63 -3.12 3.10
C ARG A 244 -7.39 -2.42 1.98
N SER A 245 -6.75 -1.53 1.22
CA SER A 245 -7.36 -0.86 0.06
C SER A 245 -7.78 -1.86 -1.01
N ARG A 246 -6.93 -2.84 -1.36
CA ARG A 246 -7.29 -3.93 -2.29
C ARG A 246 -8.47 -4.76 -1.80
N PHE A 247 -8.51 -5.07 -0.50
CA PHE A 247 -9.59 -5.84 0.11
C PHE A 247 -10.92 -5.05 0.08
N ALA A 248 -10.90 -3.78 0.48
CA ALA A 248 -12.07 -2.91 0.45
C ALA A 248 -12.62 -2.74 -0.98
N ALA A 249 -11.74 -2.54 -1.97
CA ALA A 249 -12.15 -2.44 -3.37
C ALA A 249 -12.82 -3.73 -3.90
N ARG A 250 -12.34 -4.91 -3.48
CA ARG A 250 -12.98 -6.18 -3.80
C ARG A 250 -14.36 -6.30 -3.15
N GLN A 251 -14.48 -5.98 -1.87
CA GLN A 251 -15.77 -6.00 -1.18
C GLN A 251 -16.79 -5.05 -1.83
N LEU A 252 -16.35 -3.87 -2.29
CA LEU A 252 -17.22 -2.95 -3.02
C LEU A 252 -17.68 -3.53 -4.36
N SER A 253 -16.78 -4.19 -5.10
CA SER A 253 -17.16 -4.89 -6.34
C SER A 253 -18.19 -5.98 -6.07
N ASP A 254 -17.93 -6.83 -5.08
CA ASP A 254 -18.82 -7.94 -4.71
C ASP A 254 -20.19 -7.42 -4.23
N ALA A 255 -20.22 -6.33 -3.46
CA ALA A 255 -21.46 -5.69 -3.01
C ALA A 255 -22.27 -5.13 -4.18
N ARG A 256 -21.61 -4.46 -5.15
CA ARG A 256 -22.26 -3.93 -6.36
C ARG A 256 -22.84 -5.03 -7.24
N ASP A 257 -22.09 -6.12 -7.42
CA ASP A 257 -22.55 -7.28 -8.19
C ASP A 257 -23.77 -7.93 -7.51
N ALA A 258 -23.75 -8.04 -6.18
CA ALA A 258 -24.87 -8.56 -5.41
C ALA A 258 -26.11 -7.65 -5.46
N LEU A 259 -25.93 -6.33 -5.39
CA LEU A 259 -27.02 -5.36 -5.58
C LEU A 259 -27.64 -5.49 -6.97
N ALA A 260 -26.82 -5.49 -8.02
CA ALA A 260 -27.30 -5.65 -9.40
C ALA A 260 -28.04 -6.99 -9.62
N ALA A 261 -27.64 -8.06 -8.91
CA ALA A 261 -28.35 -9.34 -8.94
C ALA A 261 -29.70 -9.27 -8.21
N ALA A 262 -29.76 -8.62 -7.05
CA ALA A 262 -31.00 -8.42 -6.29
C ALA A 262 -32.00 -7.55 -7.05
N GLU A 263 -31.56 -6.46 -7.68
CA GLU A 263 -32.40 -5.59 -8.51
C GLU A 263 -32.98 -6.33 -9.72
N ARG A 264 -32.16 -7.13 -10.41
CA ARG A 264 -32.64 -7.99 -11.52
C ARG A 264 -33.71 -8.98 -11.05
N ALA A 265 -33.48 -9.65 -9.92
CA ALA A 265 -34.45 -10.58 -9.35
C ALA A 265 -35.75 -9.89 -8.93
N ALA A 266 -35.67 -8.70 -8.32
CA ALA A 266 -36.83 -7.89 -7.95
C ALA A 266 -37.63 -7.42 -9.18
N GLY A 267 -36.95 -7.00 -10.25
CA GLY A 267 -37.56 -6.66 -11.53
C GLY A 267 -38.26 -7.86 -12.19
N ASP A 268 -37.64 -9.04 -12.17
CA ASP A 268 -38.26 -10.28 -12.67
C ASP A 268 -39.53 -10.66 -11.91
N LEU A 269 -39.50 -10.57 -10.58
CA LEU A 269 -40.67 -10.85 -9.74
C LEU A 269 -41.79 -9.84 -9.99
N THR A 270 -41.46 -8.56 -10.15
CA THR A 270 -42.44 -7.51 -10.48
C THR A 270 -43.09 -7.78 -11.83
N ARG A 271 -42.31 -8.10 -12.87
CA ARG A 271 -42.84 -8.48 -14.20
C ARG A 271 -43.75 -9.71 -14.12
N ARG A 272 -43.34 -10.75 -13.39
CA ARG A 272 -44.18 -11.95 -13.21
C ARG A 272 -45.49 -11.64 -12.48
N ARG A 273 -45.43 -10.80 -11.44
CA ARG A 273 -46.62 -10.33 -10.73
C ARG A 273 -47.57 -9.60 -11.67
N ASP A 274 -47.06 -8.70 -12.50
CA ASP A 274 -47.88 -7.90 -13.42
C ASP A 274 -48.52 -8.79 -14.50
N VAL A 275 -47.79 -9.78 -15.04
CA VAL A 275 -48.35 -10.78 -15.98
C VAL A 275 -49.46 -11.60 -15.32
N VAL A 276 -49.26 -12.05 -14.08
CA VAL A 276 -50.29 -12.80 -13.34
C VAL A 276 -51.50 -11.92 -13.03
N ALA A 277 -51.28 -10.66 -12.63
CA ALA A 277 -52.36 -9.71 -12.35
C ALA A 277 -53.21 -9.43 -13.61
N GLU A 278 -52.57 -9.25 -14.77
CA GLU A 278 -53.26 -9.09 -16.05
C GLU A 278 -54.05 -10.36 -16.43
N ALA A 279 -53.46 -11.54 -16.27
CA ALA A 279 -54.16 -12.81 -16.54
C ALA A 279 -55.38 -13.00 -15.62
N VAL A 280 -55.27 -12.64 -14.34
CA VAL A 280 -56.39 -12.65 -13.39
C VAL A 280 -57.48 -11.67 -13.83
N SER A 281 -57.10 -10.45 -14.24
CA SER A 281 -58.04 -9.45 -14.76
C SER A 281 -58.81 -9.96 -15.99
N GLN A 282 -58.10 -10.53 -16.96
CA GLN A 282 -58.70 -11.11 -18.18
C GLN A 282 -59.63 -12.28 -17.88
N LEU A 283 -59.22 -13.22 -17.02
CA LEU A 283 -60.06 -14.34 -16.61
C LEU A 283 -61.31 -13.87 -15.86
N THR A 284 -61.18 -12.83 -15.03
CA THR A 284 -62.34 -12.24 -14.34
C THR A 284 -63.34 -11.68 -15.35
N GLY A 285 -62.87 -10.90 -16.34
CA GLY A 285 -63.73 -10.41 -17.42
C GLY A 285 -64.36 -11.53 -18.26
N GLN A 286 -63.62 -12.59 -18.58
CA GLN A 286 -64.16 -13.76 -19.31
C GLN A 286 -65.25 -14.49 -18.51
N ILE A 287 -65.09 -14.60 -17.18
CA ILE A 287 -66.11 -15.22 -16.31
C ILE A 287 -67.37 -14.36 -16.30
N GLU A 288 -67.24 -13.04 -16.21
CA GLU A 288 -68.38 -12.10 -16.30
C GLU A 288 -69.11 -12.22 -17.64
N ASP A 289 -68.38 -12.19 -18.76
CA ASP A 289 -68.94 -12.34 -20.11
C ASP A 289 -69.64 -13.70 -20.31
N LEU A 290 -69.02 -14.79 -19.84
CA LEU A 290 -69.62 -16.12 -19.89
C LEU A 290 -70.89 -16.20 -19.04
N GLY A 291 -70.92 -15.53 -17.89
CA GLY A 291 -72.12 -15.44 -17.06
C GLY A 291 -73.27 -14.73 -17.75
N VAL A 292 -72.98 -13.65 -18.49
CA VAL A 292 -73.98 -12.96 -19.34
C VAL A 292 -74.47 -13.87 -20.46
N GLN A 293 -73.56 -14.55 -21.18
CA GLN A 293 -73.94 -15.46 -22.27
C GLN A 293 -74.77 -16.66 -21.78
N GLU A 294 -74.46 -17.20 -20.59
CA GLU A 294 -75.24 -18.28 -19.97
C GLU A 294 -76.66 -17.81 -19.64
N GLU A 295 -76.80 -16.61 -19.06
CA GLU A 295 -78.11 -16.01 -18.78
C GLU A 295 -78.91 -15.80 -20.07
N ASP A 296 -78.31 -15.18 -21.09
CA ASP A 296 -78.95 -14.92 -22.38
C ASP A 296 -79.39 -16.23 -23.04
N ALA A 297 -78.51 -17.24 -23.11
CA ALA A 297 -78.83 -18.53 -23.70
C ALA A 297 -79.93 -19.29 -22.94
N ARG A 298 -79.98 -19.13 -21.60
CA ARG A 298 -81.06 -19.69 -20.78
C ARG A 298 -82.39 -19.02 -21.07
N ILE A 299 -82.41 -17.69 -21.21
CA ILE A 299 -83.62 -16.93 -21.60
C ILE A 299 -84.08 -17.38 -22.99
N GLU A 300 -83.17 -17.46 -23.97
CA GLU A 300 -83.50 -17.91 -25.32
C GLU A 300 -84.06 -19.34 -25.36
N LEU A 301 -83.55 -20.23 -24.50
CA LEU A 301 -84.04 -21.60 -24.38
C LEU A 301 -85.44 -21.66 -23.75
N GLU A 302 -85.70 -20.82 -22.74
CA GLU A 302 -87.02 -20.71 -22.10
C GLU A 302 -88.08 -20.13 -23.06
N ASP A 303 -87.67 -19.16 -23.90
CA ASP A 303 -88.51 -18.55 -24.93
C ASP A 303 -88.62 -19.40 -26.21
N ALA A 304 -87.92 -20.54 -26.30
CA ALA A 304 -87.91 -21.38 -27.49
C ALA A 304 -89.31 -21.95 -27.78
N PRO A 305 -89.86 -21.75 -28.99
CA PRO A 305 -91.20 -22.23 -29.33
C PRO A 305 -91.24 -23.76 -29.41
N ASP A 306 -92.32 -24.35 -28.93
CA ASP A 306 -92.56 -25.80 -29.07
C ASP A 306 -92.77 -26.19 -30.54
N LEU A 307 -91.80 -26.92 -31.09
CA LEU A 307 -91.81 -27.40 -32.47
C LEU A 307 -92.55 -28.73 -32.64
N SER A 308 -93.00 -29.38 -31.56
CA SER A 308 -93.65 -30.70 -31.61
C SER A 308 -94.83 -30.73 -32.58
N ALA A 309 -95.61 -29.65 -32.65
CA ALA A 309 -96.74 -29.51 -33.56
C ALA A 309 -96.31 -29.38 -35.03
N ILE A 310 -95.16 -28.76 -35.31
CA ILE A 310 -94.60 -28.63 -36.66
C ILE A 310 -93.99 -29.97 -37.10
N ASP A 311 -93.25 -30.66 -36.23
CA ASP A 311 -92.69 -31.99 -36.50
C ASP A 311 -93.80 -33.02 -36.76
N ALA A 312 -94.86 -33.02 -35.95
CA ALA A 312 -96.02 -33.88 -36.18
C ALA A 312 -96.70 -33.59 -37.53
N LYS A 313 -96.82 -32.31 -37.91
CA LYS A 313 -97.32 -31.91 -39.24
C LYS A 313 -96.40 -32.38 -40.37
N LEU A 314 -95.08 -32.25 -40.22
CA LEU A 314 -94.10 -32.67 -41.21
C LEU A 314 -94.14 -34.19 -41.42
N LEU A 315 -94.14 -34.98 -40.34
CA LEU A 315 -94.25 -36.44 -40.40
C LEU A 315 -95.55 -36.87 -41.09
N ASN A 316 -96.67 -36.23 -40.77
CA ASN A 316 -97.95 -36.52 -41.41
C ASN A 316 -97.88 -36.21 -42.92
N GLN A 317 -97.34 -35.06 -43.31
CA GLN A 317 -97.19 -34.70 -44.73
C GLN A 317 -96.23 -35.64 -45.48
N GLN A 318 -95.13 -36.06 -44.86
CA GLN A 318 -94.21 -37.05 -45.45
C GLN A 318 -94.89 -38.40 -45.65
N SER A 319 -95.72 -38.85 -44.70
CA SER A 319 -96.51 -40.07 -44.83
C SER A 319 -97.54 -39.99 -45.96
N VAL A 320 -98.25 -38.85 -46.09
CA VAL A 320 -99.18 -38.59 -47.20
C VAL A 320 -98.45 -38.65 -48.54
N VAL A 321 -97.31 -37.96 -48.67
CA VAL A 321 -96.51 -37.97 -49.91
C VAL A 321 -96.00 -39.37 -50.25
N ALA A 322 -95.55 -40.14 -49.26
CA ALA A 322 -95.11 -41.53 -49.47
C ALA A 322 -96.27 -42.42 -49.96
N THR A 323 -97.45 -42.27 -49.36
CA THR A 323 -98.67 -43.00 -49.74
C THR A 323 -99.10 -42.67 -51.17
N ASP A 324 -99.13 -41.39 -51.53
CA ASP A 324 -99.53 -40.94 -52.86
C ASP A 324 -98.50 -41.34 -53.94
N ARG A 325 -97.20 -41.35 -53.61
CA ARG A 325 -96.16 -41.93 -54.48
C ARG A 325 -96.35 -43.42 -54.72
N GLY A 326 -96.72 -44.18 -53.69
CA GLY A 326 -97.06 -45.60 -53.80
C GLY A 326 -98.25 -45.83 -54.74
N ARG A 327 -99.35 -45.09 -54.54
CA ARG A 327 -100.54 -45.13 -55.41
C ARG A 327 -100.22 -44.78 -56.87
N LEU A 328 -99.38 -43.77 -57.09
CA LEU A 328 -98.94 -43.39 -58.44
C LEU A 328 -98.11 -44.50 -59.10
N ALA A 329 -97.22 -45.15 -58.36
CA ALA A 329 -96.40 -46.25 -58.86
C ALA A 329 -97.27 -47.46 -59.24
N GLU A 330 -98.25 -47.82 -58.41
CA GLU A 330 -99.24 -48.87 -58.70
C GLU A 330 -100.07 -48.55 -59.95
N ALA A 331 -100.61 -47.33 -60.05
CA ALA A 331 -101.40 -46.89 -61.20
C ALA A 331 -100.57 -46.92 -62.50
N ARG A 332 -99.30 -46.49 -62.45
CA ARG A 332 -98.38 -46.57 -63.60
C ARG A 332 -98.07 -48.01 -63.97
N ALA A 333 -97.78 -48.87 -63.00
CA ALA A 333 -97.50 -50.29 -63.26
C ALA A 333 -98.71 -51.01 -63.88
N ALA A 334 -99.93 -50.72 -63.40
CA ALA A 334 -101.17 -51.25 -63.97
C ALA A 334 -101.41 -50.77 -65.41
N TYR A 335 -101.21 -49.47 -65.67
CA TYR A 335 -101.32 -48.90 -67.01
C TYR A 335 -100.29 -49.51 -67.98
N GLU A 336 -99.02 -49.57 -67.59
CA GLU A 336 -97.96 -50.17 -68.40
C GLU A 336 -98.15 -51.68 -68.61
N GLY A 337 -98.73 -52.38 -67.63
CA GLY A 337 -99.12 -53.79 -67.75
C GLY A 337 -100.22 -53.99 -68.79
N GLN A 338 -101.32 -53.23 -68.69
CA GLN A 338 -102.41 -53.29 -69.67
C GLN A 338 -101.95 -52.86 -71.07
N SER A 339 -101.13 -51.81 -71.18
CA SER A 339 -100.55 -51.35 -72.45
C SER A 339 -99.70 -52.44 -73.12
N ARG A 340 -98.85 -53.14 -72.35
CA ARG A 340 -98.08 -54.29 -72.83
C ARG A 340 -98.98 -55.44 -73.28
N GLU A 341 -100.02 -55.79 -72.52
CA GLU A 341 -100.96 -56.84 -72.92
C GLU A 341 -101.69 -56.50 -74.22
N ILE A 342 -102.16 -55.25 -74.36
CA ILE A 342 -102.81 -54.76 -75.58
C ILE A 342 -101.86 -54.88 -76.78
N GLU A 343 -100.60 -54.49 -76.60
CA GLU A 343 -99.60 -54.54 -77.67
C GLU A 343 -99.23 -55.99 -78.06
N VAL A 344 -99.11 -56.89 -77.08
CA VAL A 344 -98.92 -58.34 -77.33
C VAL A 344 -100.12 -58.93 -78.06
N ARG A 345 -101.36 -58.59 -77.65
CA ARG A 345 -102.58 -59.05 -78.33
C ARG A 345 -102.67 -58.52 -79.76
N LYS A 346 -102.34 -57.24 -80.00
CA LYS A 346 -102.26 -56.65 -81.34
C LYS A 346 -101.25 -57.39 -82.22
N ARG A 347 -100.04 -57.64 -81.72
CA ARG A 347 -99.01 -58.42 -82.44
C ARG A 347 -99.47 -59.85 -82.72
N ARG A 348 -100.15 -60.50 -81.77
CA ARG A 348 -100.69 -61.85 -81.96
C ARG A 348 -101.81 -61.90 -83.00
N ILE A 349 -102.74 -60.93 -82.99
CA ILE A 349 -103.79 -60.81 -84.01
C ILE A 349 -103.17 -60.58 -85.40
N ALA A 350 -102.16 -59.72 -85.50
CA ALA A 350 -101.44 -59.50 -86.76
C ALA A 350 -100.71 -60.76 -87.24
N ALA A 351 -100.07 -61.51 -86.34
CA ALA A 351 -99.43 -62.79 -86.67
C ALA A 351 -100.45 -63.84 -87.13
N ILE A 352 -101.59 -63.99 -86.45
CA ILE A 352 -102.68 -64.88 -86.86
C ILE A 352 -103.23 -64.48 -88.23
N ALA A 353 -103.38 -63.18 -88.51
CA ALA A 353 -103.83 -62.69 -89.81
C ALA A 353 -102.82 -63.03 -90.92
N GLN A 354 -101.51 -62.88 -90.67
CA GLN A 354 -100.45 -63.28 -91.61
C GLN A 354 -100.40 -64.80 -91.81
N GLU A 355 -100.46 -65.60 -90.72
CA GLU A 355 -100.52 -67.06 -90.80
C GLU A 355 -101.74 -67.50 -91.61
N ARG A 356 -102.93 -66.93 -91.35
CA ARG A 356 -104.15 -67.24 -92.10
C ARG A 356 -104.02 -66.86 -93.58
N ALA A 357 -103.44 -65.72 -93.90
CA ALA A 357 -103.16 -65.34 -95.29
C ALA A 357 -102.19 -66.32 -95.97
N ALA A 358 -101.15 -66.77 -95.26
CA ALA A 358 -100.20 -67.76 -95.77
C ALA A 358 -100.85 -69.14 -95.99
N TRP A 359 -101.74 -69.59 -95.08
CA TRP A 359 -102.51 -70.82 -95.24
C TRP A 359 -103.50 -70.74 -96.41
N VAL A 360 -104.21 -69.62 -96.58
CA VAL A 360 -105.11 -69.40 -97.73
C VAL A 360 -104.32 -69.39 -99.03
N SER A 361 -103.15 -68.74 -99.07
CA SER A 361 -102.26 -68.76 -100.22
C SER A 361 -101.76 -70.18 -100.53
N ARG A 362 -101.40 -70.99 -99.52
CA ARG A 362 -101.03 -72.41 -99.71
C ARG A 362 -102.18 -73.25 -100.22
N ILE A 363 -103.40 -73.06 -99.72
CA ILE A 363 -104.60 -73.76 -100.21
C ILE A 363 -104.89 -73.36 -101.66
N ALA A 364 -104.79 -72.07 -102.01
CA ALA A 364 -104.95 -71.60 -103.38
C ALA A 364 -103.87 -72.20 -104.32
N SER A 365 -102.59 -72.19 -103.91
CA SER A 365 -101.51 -72.82 -104.68
C SER A 365 -101.66 -74.34 -104.80
N ALA A 366 -102.17 -75.03 -103.77
CA ALA A 366 -102.47 -76.46 -103.83
C ALA A 366 -103.69 -76.76 -104.72
N ALA A 367 -104.72 -75.91 -104.71
CA ALA A 367 -105.88 -76.02 -105.59
C ALA A 367 -105.53 -75.75 -107.05
N ASP A 368 -104.68 -74.75 -107.34
CA ASP A 368 -104.13 -74.50 -108.68
C ASP A 368 -103.29 -75.70 -109.16
N HIS A 369 -102.51 -76.32 -108.27
CA HIS A 369 -101.72 -77.50 -108.61
C HIS A 369 -102.60 -78.73 -108.92
N ILE A 370 -103.67 -78.96 -108.16
CA ILE A 370 -104.63 -80.05 -108.41
C ILE A 370 -105.46 -79.79 -109.69
N GLY A 371 -105.82 -78.54 -109.96
CA GLY A 371 -106.52 -78.14 -111.19
C GLY A 371 -105.69 -78.36 -112.46
N SER A 372 -104.35 -78.24 -112.37
CA SER A 372 -103.44 -78.48 -113.49
C SER A 372 -103.20 -79.96 -113.83
N LEU A 373 -103.68 -80.90 -113.01
CA LEU A 373 -103.43 -82.35 -113.13
C LEU A 373 -104.70 -83.17 -113.49
N ARG A 374 -105.80 -82.53 -113.90
CA ARG A 374 -106.99 -83.14 -114.50
C ARG A 374 -107.36 -82.39 -115.77
#